data_AF-A0A0G0MWG1-F1
#
_entry.id   AF-A0A0G0MWG1-F1
#
_cell.length_a   1.000
_cell.length_b   1.000
_cell.length_c   1.000
_cell.angle_alpha   90.00
_cell.angle_beta   90.00
_cell.angle_gamma   90.00
#
_symmetry.space_group_name_H-M   'P 1'
#
loop_
_entity.id
_entity.type
_entity.pdbx_description
1 polymer ?
#
loop_
_entity_poly.entity_id
_entity_poly.type
_entity_poly.pdbx_seq_one_letter_code
_entity_poly.pdbx_strand_id
1 'polypeptide(L)' 'MPTTSISVEKTIRDRAAKKAKADMISFSAVVRVLLIDYANGRIRIGSQSVEEYQVERIDVDKKTQNLMDEVVSEWNK' A
#
# COMPACT_ATOMS: atom_id res chain seq x y z
N MET A 1 -12.64 -32.80 2.24
CA MET A 1 -12.22 -31.38 2.28
C MET A 1 -11.58 -31.06 0.95
N PRO A 2 -11.98 -29.97 0.26
CA PRO A 2 -11.31 -29.57 -0.98
C PRO A 2 -9.85 -29.21 -0.69
N THR A 3 -8.94 -29.70 -1.53
CA THR A 3 -7.53 -29.37 -1.48
C THR A 3 -7.24 -28.29 -2.50
N THR A 4 -6.75 -27.13 -2.05
CA THR A 4 -6.35 -26.03 -2.93
C THR A 4 -4.85 -25.83 -2.83
N SER A 5 -4.17 -25.76 -3.97
CA SER A 5 -2.76 -25.40 -4.07
C SER A 5 -2.62 -23.94 -4.50
N ILE A 6 -1.74 -23.19 -3.83
CA ILE A 6 -1.41 -21.81 -4.18
C ILE A 6 0.08 -21.77 -4.54
N SER A 7 0.38 -21.29 -5.75
CA SER A 7 1.75 -21.04 -6.19
C SER A 7 2.17 -19.62 -5.80
N VAL A 8 3.30 -19.50 -5.12
CA VAL A 8 3.88 -18.23 -4.70
C VAL A 8 5.31 -18.18 -5.20
N GLU A 9 5.74 -17.00 -5.67
CA GLU A 9 7.12 -16.78 -6.08
C GLU A 9 8.08 -17.16 -4.94
N LYS A 10 9.17 -17.85 -5.29
CA LYS A 10 10.14 -18.39 -4.32
C LYS A 10 10.67 -17.30 -3.38
N THR A 11 11.03 -16.14 -3.91
CA THR A 11 11.63 -15.04 -3.13
C THR A 11 10.65 -14.53 -2.06
N ILE A 12 9.39 -14.33 -2.43
CA ILE A 12 8.30 -13.89 -1.53
C ILE A 12 8.01 -14.97 -0.49
N ARG A 13 7.87 -16.22 -0.93
CA ARG A 13 7.63 -17.37 -0.06
C ARG A 13 8.73 -17.51 0.99
N ASP A 14 9.99 -17.44 0.59
CA ASP A 14 11.12 -17.65 1.49
C ASP A 14 11.23 -16.51 2.52
N ARG A 15 10.95 -15.25 2.10
CA ARG A 15 10.86 -14.10 3.01
C ARG A 15 9.72 -14.26 4.03
N ALA A 16 8.53 -14.60 3.56
CA ALA A 16 7.36 -14.80 4.41
C ALA A 16 7.55 -16.00 5.37
N ALA A 17 8.16 -17.10 4.90
CA ALA A 17 8.47 -18.26 5.71
C ALA A 17 9.48 -17.95 6.83
N LYS A 18 10.50 -17.14 6.54
CA LYS A 18 11.45 -16.67 7.55
C LYS A 18 10.76 -15.87 8.66
N LYS A 19 9.84 -14.97 8.29
CA LYS A 19 9.06 -14.19 9.25
C LYS A 19 8.09 -15.07 10.06
N ALA A 20 7.36 -15.95 9.39
CA ALA A 20 6.45 -16.90 10.03
C ALA A 20 7.17 -17.79 11.07
N LYS A 21 8.38 -18.25 10.75
CA LYS A 21 9.23 -19.01 11.68
C LYS A 21 9.61 -18.20 12.92
N ALA A 22 9.94 -16.91 12.75
CA ALA A 22 10.24 -16.02 13.87
C ALA A 22 9.01 -15.80 14.76
N ASP A 23 7.83 -15.74 14.15
CA ASP A 23 6.54 -15.58 14.84
C ASP A 23 5.96 -16.93 15.34
N MET A 24 6.72 -18.03 15.25
CA MET A 24 6.33 -19.40 15.64
C MET A 24 5.02 -19.92 14.99
N ILE A 25 4.72 -19.45 13.78
CA ILE A 25 3.54 -19.85 13.01
C ILE A 25 3.95 -20.48 11.68
N SER A 26 3.09 -21.36 11.15
CA SER A 26 3.33 -21.94 9.81
C SER A 26 3.03 -20.92 8.72
N PHE A 27 3.76 -21.01 7.60
CA PHE A 27 3.45 -20.22 6.40
C PHE A 27 1.99 -20.40 5.94
N SER A 28 1.47 -21.63 6.04
CA SER A 28 0.06 -21.91 5.69
C SER A 28 -0.94 -21.17 6.59
N ALA A 29 -0.61 -20.96 7.86
CA ALA A 29 -1.46 -20.20 8.77
C ALA A 29 -1.47 -18.72 8.39
N VAL A 30 -0.32 -18.16 8.04
CA VAL A 30 -0.21 -16.78 7.54
C VAL A 30 -1.08 -16.58 6.30
N VAL A 31 -0.99 -17.48 5.32
CA VAL A 31 -1.82 -17.39 4.10
C VAL A 31 -3.31 -17.42 4.44
N ARG A 32 -3.75 -18.30 5.35
CA ARG A 32 -5.16 -18.35 5.77
C ARG A 32 -5.62 -17.05 6.43
N VAL A 33 -4.82 -16.49 7.33
CA VAL A 33 -5.14 -15.22 8.00
C VAL A 33 -5.31 -14.10 6.96
N LEU A 34 -4.35 -13.97 6.03
CA LEU A 34 -4.42 -12.95 4.98
C LEU A 34 -5.65 -13.11 4.07
N LEU A 35 -5.99 -14.35 3.69
CA LEU A 35 -7.18 -14.61 2.89
C LEU A 35 -8.48 -14.31 3.65
N ILE A 36 -8.53 -14.61 4.94
CA ILE A 36 -9.67 -14.28 5.81
C ILE A 36 -9.81 -12.77 5.96
N ASP A 37 -8.72 -12.06 6.23
CA ASP A 37 -8.75 -10.61 6.39
C ASP A 37 -9.09 -9.89 5.07
N TYR A 38 -8.64 -10.43 3.94
CA TYR A 38 -9.07 -9.96 2.62
C TYR A 38 -10.58 -10.20 2.39
N ALA A 39 -11.07 -11.41 2.67
CA ALA A 39 -12.49 -11.74 2.52
C ALA A 39 -13.40 -10.90 3.43
N ASN A 40 -12.91 -10.54 4.62
CA ASN A 40 -13.60 -9.69 5.58
C ASN A 40 -13.44 -8.19 5.30
N GLY A 41 -12.75 -7.80 4.22
CA GLY A 41 -12.55 -6.40 3.84
C GLY A 41 -11.59 -5.61 4.74
N ARG A 42 -10.85 -6.29 5.62
CA ARG A 42 -9.83 -5.67 6.50
C ARG A 42 -8.56 -5.33 5.73
N ILE A 43 -8.25 -6.12 4.70
CA ILE A 43 -7.17 -5.86 3.76
C ILE A 43 -7.80 -5.65 2.38
N ARG A 44 -7.44 -4.56 1.70
CA ARG A 44 -7.80 -4.30 0.30
C ARG A 44 -6.55 -4.48 -0.56
N ILE A 45 -6.64 -5.29 -1.62
CA ILE A 45 -5.57 -5.54 -2.58
C ILE A 45 -6.03 -5.00 -3.93
N GLY A 46 -5.30 -4.04 -4.49
CA GLY A 46 -5.57 -3.39 -5.77
C GLY A 46 -4.56 -2.27 -6.06
N SER A 47 -4.52 -1.77 -7.30
CA SER A 47 -3.84 -0.50 -7.61
C SER A 47 -4.65 0.62 -6.96
N GLN A 48 -4.10 1.29 -5.95
CA GLN A 48 -4.71 2.50 -5.43
C GLN A 48 -4.59 3.60 -6.50
N SER A 49 -5.63 3.78 -7.31
CA SER A 49 -5.98 5.13 -7.72
C SER A 49 -6.41 5.82 -6.43
N VAL A 50 -5.62 6.78 -5.94
CA VAL A 50 -6.00 7.59 -4.78
C VAL A 50 -7.28 8.34 -5.18
N GLU A 51 -8.44 7.84 -4.76
CA GLU A 51 -9.75 8.44 -5.11
C GLU A 51 -10.05 9.68 -4.28
N GLU A 52 -9.38 9.87 -3.14
CA GLU A 52 -9.63 10.99 -2.22
C GLU A 52 -8.36 11.81 -2.02
N TYR A 53 -8.15 12.80 -2.87
CA TYR A 53 -7.29 13.93 -2.52
C TYR A 53 -8.06 14.78 -1.50
N GLN A 54 -7.60 14.81 -0.25
CA GLN A 54 -7.97 15.88 0.67
C GLN A 54 -7.28 17.16 0.19
N VAL A 55 -7.95 17.91 -0.68
CA VAL A 55 -7.49 19.24 -1.10
C VAL A 55 -7.90 20.22 -0.03
N GLU A 56 -6.95 20.58 0.84
CA GLU A 56 -7.11 21.69 1.77
C GLU A 56 -6.63 22.97 1.08
N ARG A 57 -7.51 23.97 1.00
CA ARG A 57 -7.15 25.27 0.46
C ARG A 57 -6.38 26.05 1.52
N ILE A 58 -5.08 26.23 1.30
CA ILE A 58 -4.25 27.11 2.12
C ILE A 58 -4.32 28.51 1.50
N ASP A 59 -5.00 29.43 2.16
CA ASP A 59 -4.97 30.84 1.76
C ASP A 59 -3.63 31.46 2.18
N VAL A 60 -2.85 31.91 1.19
CA VAL A 60 -1.57 32.58 1.40
C VAL A 60 -1.69 34.07 1.09
N ASP A 61 -0.81 34.88 1.69
CA ASP A 61 -0.74 36.30 1.38
C ASP A 61 -0.20 36.54 -0.04
N LYS A 62 -0.48 37.73 -0.58
CA LYS A 62 -0.16 38.09 -1.97
C LYS A 62 1.35 38.04 -2.28
N LYS A 63 2.22 38.30 -1.30
CA LYS A 63 3.67 38.25 -1.50
C LYS A 63 4.13 36.81 -1.62
N THR A 64 3.60 35.93 -0.78
CA THR A 64 3.89 34.49 -0.82
C THR A 64 3.38 33.84 -2.11
N GLN A 65 2.17 34.19 -2.56
CA GLN A 65 1.63 33.68 -3.83
C GLN A 65 2.54 34.01 -5.02
N ASN A 66 3.01 35.26 -5.12
CA ASN A 66 3.85 35.69 -6.24
C ASN A 66 5.18 34.91 -6.31
N LEU A 67 5.79 34.59 -5.17
CA LEU A 67 7.02 33.79 -5.11
C LEU A 67 6.76 32.34 -5.55
N MET A 68 5.62 31.77 -5.17
CA MET A 68 5.24 30.42 -5.60
C MET A 68 5.01 30.37 -7.12
N ASP A 69 4.34 31.39 -7.67
CA ASP A 69 4.09 31.49 -9.11
C ASP A 69 5.41 31.61 -9.91
N GLU A 70 6.39 32.36 -9.39
CA GLU A 70 7.72 32.50 -9.99
C GLU A 70 8.46 31.14 -10.04
N VAL A 71 8.50 30.41 -8.93
CA VAL A 71 9.14 29.07 -8.85
C VAL A 71 8.46 28.07 -9.79
N VAL A 72 7.12 28.09 -9.87
CA VAL A 72 6.38 27.22 -10.80
C VAL A 72 6.69 27.57 -12.26
N SER A 73 6.87 28.85 -12.56
CA SER A 73 7.23 29.30 -13.92
C SER A 73 8.63 28.86 -14.35
N GLU A 74 9.58 28.80 -13.41
CA GLU A 74 10.93 28.30 -13.67
C GLU A 74 10.96 26.78 -13.82
N TRP A 75 10.18 26.05 -13.01
CA TRP A 75 10.18 24.58 -13.04
C TRP A 75 9.52 24.00 -14.31
N ASN A 76 8.62 24.75 -14.95
CA ASN A 76 7.95 24.35 -16.19
C ASN A 76 8.72 24.73 -17.48
N LYS A 77 9.90 25.35 -17.36
CA LYS A 77 10.82 25.57 -18.49
C LYS A 77 11.76 24.40 -18.68
#